data_AF-A0A8T3S1Q2-F1
#
_entry.id   AF-A0A8T3S1Q2-F1
#
_cell.length_a   1.000
_cell.length_b   1.000
_cell.length_c   1.000
_cell.angle_alpha   90.00
_cell.angle_beta   90.00
_cell.angle_gamma   90.00
#
_symmetry.space_group_name_H-M   'P 1'
#
loop_
_entity.id
_entity.type
_entity.pdbx_description
1 polymer ?
#
loop_
_entity_poly.entity_id
_entity_poly.type
_entity_poly.pdbx_seq_one_letter_code
_entity_poly.pdbx_strand_id
1 'polypeptide(L)'
;MFGRRKREEAAAAEASREAERHALFARLAERPEQICPFLGLEADRTGYIDGVSDDHRCFAFGDPAPISAEQQTRVCQERGYGNCPRYLRGVLVIPTEELEALRRPRAAVETPLPVAVVDPERRRRGPIVALLALLLLIGGGAAAAYLLLGQDPGVAIIPSPSVTPSVPPTASPTVVPSATAAPTPTPTATATPTPTPTLTPSPTPTGSTPGGPTPEPTPVAGDAFAFYEVSVSPGGYTLHAFDDGSVGAERGVSFNQFSSARVEPATGDDGEVYWVTQNGTLVGFGYRYPDSGDFRIRAVFLNNDGDRRSAFLDEAELDQLPEATPAP
;
A
#
# COMPACT_ATOMS: atom_id res chain seq x y z
N MET A 1 -16.64 -46.65 10.92
CA MET A 1 -17.46 -45.65 11.64
C MET A 1 -16.61 -44.52 12.24
N PHE A 2 -15.49 -44.82 12.93
CA PHE A 2 -14.63 -43.83 13.60
C PHE A 2 -14.04 -42.72 12.71
N GLY A 3 -13.65 -43.04 11.47
CA GLY A 3 -13.08 -42.04 10.55
C GLY A 3 -14.09 -41.02 9.98
N ARG A 4 -15.40 -41.32 10.00
CA ARG A 4 -16.43 -40.38 9.53
C ARG A 4 -16.71 -39.32 10.60
N ARG A 5 -16.86 -39.77 11.85
CA ARG A 5 -17.10 -38.92 13.02
C ARG A 5 -15.97 -37.92 13.27
N LYS A 6 -14.71 -38.36 13.16
CA LYS A 6 -13.54 -37.48 13.26
C LYS A 6 -13.49 -36.39 12.17
N ARG A 7 -13.98 -36.70 10.95
CA ARG A 7 -14.07 -35.70 9.86
C ARG A 7 -15.22 -34.73 10.07
N GLU A 8 -16.35 -35.20 10.57
CA GLU A 8 -17.50 -34.35 10.94
C GLU A 8 -17.16 -33.40 12.09
N GLU A 9 -16.42 -33.87 13.10
CA GLU A 9 -15.92 -33.04 14.21
C GLU A 9 -14.90 -31.99 13.74
N ALA A 10 -13.97 -32.36 12.84
CA ALA A 10 -13.01 -31.42 12.27
C ALA A 10 -13.71 -30.33 11.42
N ALA A 11 -14.68 -30.72 10.60
CA ALA A 11 -15.46 -29.79 9.78
C ALA A 11 -16.31 -28.84 10.64
N ALA A 12 -16.90 -29.33 11.73
CA ALA A 12 -17.65 -28.49 12.67
C ALA A 12 -16.74 -27.48 13.40
N ALA A 13 -15.52 -27.89 13.77
CA ALA A 13 -14.53 -27.00 14.38
C ALA A 13 -14.04 -25.91 13.41
N GLU A 14 -13.86 -26.27 12.14
CA GLU A 14 -13.51 -25.32 11.07
C GLU A 14 -14.63 -24.30 10.82
N ALA A 15 -15.88 -24.77 10.72
CA ALA A 15 -17.05 -23.91 10.55
C ALA A 15 -17.26 -22.95 11.73
N SER A 16 -17.00 -23.39 12.97
CA SER A 16 -17.06 -22.52 14.15
C SER A 16 -16.01 -21.41 14.09
N ARG A 17 -14.78 -21.73 13.68
CA ARG A 17 -13.70 -20.74 13.52
C ARG A 17 -14.01 -19.73 12.41
N GLU A 18 -14.61 -20.18 11.31
CA GLU A 18 -15.06 -19.32 10.23
C GLU A 18 -16.19 -18.38 10.68
N ALA A 19 -17.16 -18.87 11.45
CA ALA A 19 -18.23 -18.05 12.02
C ALA A 19 -17.69 -16.98 13.00
N GLU A 20 -16.74 -17.34 13.87
CA GLU A 20 -16.07 -16.41 14.76
C GLU A 20 -15.30 -15.33 13.99
N ARG A 21 -14.60 -15.73 12.92
CA ARG A 21 -13.88 -14.81 12.03
C ARG A 21 -14.84 -13.82 11.36
N HIS A 22 -15.95 -14.30 10.79
CA HIS A 22 -16.96 -13.44 10.17
C HIS A 22 -17.60 -12.46 11.16
N ALA A 23 -17.89 -12.89 12.38
CA ALA A 23 -18.43 -12.02 13.43
C ALA A 23 -17.44 -10.91 13.82
N LEU A 24 -16.14 -11.23 13.88
CA LEU A 24 -15.09 -10.25 14.14
C LEU A 24 -15.01 -9.20 13.03
N PHE A 25 -15.07 -9.62 11.77
CA PHE A 25 -15.05 -8.68 10.64
C PHE A 25 -16.28 -7.79 10.57
N ALA A 26 -17.46 -8.32 10.89
CA ALA A 26 -18.69 -7.54 10.95
C ALA A 26 -18.56 -6.37 11.95
N ARG A 27 -17.98 -6.62 13.14
CA ARG A 27 -17.73 -5.57 14.13
C ARG A 27 -16.69 -4.56 13.69
N LEU A 28 -15.63 -5.00 13.01
CA LEU A 28 -14.61 -4.08 12.49
C LEU A 28 -15.16 -3.18 11.37
N ALA A 29 -16.15 -3.64 10.61
CA ALA A 29 -16.80 -2.87 9.55
C ALA A 29 -17.70 -1.73 10.08
N GLU A 30 -18.16 -1.80 11.33
CA GLU A 30 -18.94 -0.75 11.98
C GLU A 30 -18.08 0.45 12.45
N ARG A 31 -16.75 0.32 12.35
CA ARG A 31 -15.78 1.28 12.86
C ARG A 31 -15.70 2.54 11.97
N PRO A 32 -15.51 3.74 12.54
CA PRO A 32 -15.31 4.96 11.77
C PRO A 32 -14.05 4.89 10.89
N GLU A 33 -14.12 5.47 9.68
CA GLU A 33 -13.03 5.44 8.69
C GLU A 33 -11.70 6.04 9.17
N GLN A 34 -11.74 6.88 10.20
CA GLN A 34 -10.56 7.53 10.79
C GLN A 34 -9.84 6.66 11.82
N ILE A 35 -10.45 5.56 12.27
CA ILE A 35 -9.85 4.66 13.25
C ILE A 35 -9.27 3.45 12.54
N CYS A 36 -7.99 3.18 12.81
CA CYS A 36 -7.29 2.03 12.27
C CYS A 36 -8.02 0.72 12.64
N PRO A 37 -8.35 -0.17 11.68
CA PRO A 37 -8.99 -1.45 11.95
C PRO A 37 -8.19 -2.38 12.87
N PHE A 38 -6.87 -2.18 12.97
CA PHE A 38 -6.00 -2.97 13.85
C PHE A 38 -5.84 -2.40 15.25
N LEU A 39 -6.42 -1.24 15.55
CA LEU A 39 -6.46 -0.71 16.91
C LEU A 39 -7.47 -1.53 17.73
N GLY A 40 -7.05 -2.05 18.87
CA GLY A 40 -7.90 -2.75 19.82
C GLY A 40 -7.51 -2.42 21.26
N LEU A 41 -8.27 -2.93 22.22
CA LEU A 41 -7.91 -2.96 23.63
C LEU A 41 -7.26 -4.31 23.97
N GLU A 42 -6.47 -4.37 25.04
CA GLU A 42 -5.86 -5.61 25.51
C GLU A 42 -6.89 -6.71 25.80
N ALA A 43 -8.02 -6.34 26.41
CA ALA A 43 -9.11 -7.27 26.72
C ALA A 43 -10.07 -7.52 25.55
N ASP A 44 -10.09 -6.65 24.54
CA ASP A 44 -11.02 -6.73 23.40
C ASP A 44 -10.36 -6.19 22.13
N ARG A 45 -10.06 -7.10 21.20
CA ARG A 45 -9.46 -6.80 19.89
C ARG A 45 -10.29 -5.84 19.03
N THR A 46 -11.61 -5.81 19.22
CA THR A 46 -12.52 -4.96 18.44
C THR A 46 -12.87 -3.65 19.14
N GLY A 47 -12.63 -3.56 20.45
CA GLY A 47 -12.88 -2.37 21.25
C GLY A 47 -11.79 -1.31 21.06
N TYR A 48 -12.15 -0.04 21.15
CA TYR A 48 -11.21 1.08 21.23
C TYR A 48 -11.85 2.19 22.07
N ILE A 49 -11.01 3.08 22.61
CA ILE A 49 -11.48 4.31 23.25
C ILE A 49 -10.86 5.52 22.55
N ASP A 50 -11.57 6.64 22.56
CA ASP A 50 -11.05 7.88 21.98
C ASP A 50 -9.95 8.46 22.87
N GLY A 51 -8.84 8.88 22.25
CA GLY A 51 -7.68 9.43 22.94
C GLY A 51 -6.63 8.38 23.35
N VAL A 52 -5.73 8.77 24.25
CA VAL A 52 -4.61 7.91 24.67
C VAL A 52 -5.09 6.94 25.74
N SER A 53 -4.73 5.66 25.58
CA SER A 53 -4.94 4.60 26.54
C SER A 53 -3.71 3.72 26.65
N ASP A 54 -3.36 3.31 27.87
CA ASP A 54 -2.33 2.31 28.11
C ASP A 54 -2.80 0.89 27.71
N ASP A 55 -4.12 0.70 27.56
CA ASP A 55 -4.74 -0.57 27.16
C ASP A 55 -4.78 -0.75 25.65
N HIS A 56 -4.47 0.30 24.86
CA HIS A 56 -4.51 0.18 23.41
C HIS A 56 -3.39 -0.76 22.91
N ARG A 57 -3.78 -1.69 22.03
CA ARG A 57 -2.91 -2.66 21.38
C ARG A 57 -3.09 -2.60 19.87
N CYS A 58 -2.01 -2.87 19.15
CA CYS A 58 -2.03 -3.06 17.71
C CYS A 58 -2.08 -4.56 17.40
N PHE A 59 -3.10 -4.97 16.64
CA PHE A 59 -3.32 -6.37 16.25
C PHE A 59 -2.97 -6.65 14.79
N ALA A 60 -2.14 -5.82 14.16
CA ALA A 60 -1.78 -5.94 12.75
C ALA A 60 -1.05 -7.26 12.42
N PHE A 61 -0.39 -7.87 13.40
CA PHE A 61 0.37 -9.11 13.23
C PHE A 61 -0.23 -10.29 14.02
N GLY A 62 -1.49 -10.18 14.44
CA GLY A 62 -2.16 -11.18 15.28
C GLY A 62 -1.97 -10.93 16.77
N ASP A 63 -0.73 -10.82 17.24
CA ASP A 63 -0.43 -10.61 18.65
C ASP A 63 -0.64 -9.13 19.08
N PRO A 64 -1.19 -8.89 20.30
CA PRO A 64 -1.40 -7.55 20.83
C PRO A 64 -0.07 -6.86 21.15
N ALA A 65 0.34 -5.91 20.31
CA ALA A 65 1.56 -5.15 20.56
C ALA A 65 1.26 -3.77 21.16
N PRO A 66 2.07 -3.28 22.12
CA PRO A 66 1.89 -1.96 22.68
C PRO A 66 2.14 -0.86 21.62
N ILE A 67 1.49 0.28 21.83
CA ILE A 67 1.60 1.46 20.96
C ILE A 67 1.77 2.73 21.80
N SER A 68 2.65 3.62 21.35
CA SER A 68 2.94 4.87 22.08
C SER A 68 1.77 5.85 22.03
N ALA A 69 1.68 6.74 23.02
CA ALA A 69 0.66 7.80 23.07
C ALA A 69 0.64 8.68 21.80
N GLU A 70 1.82 8.97 21.24
CA GLU A 70 1.97 9.73 19.99
C GLU A 70 1.46 8.94 18.78
N GLN A 71 1.73 7.63 18.72
CA GLN A 71 1.22 6.76 17.66
C GLN A 71 -0.31 6.61 17.72
N GLN A 72 -0.87 6.53 18.92
CA GLN A 72 -2.32 6.44 19.14
C GLN A 72 -3.05 7.66 18.57
N THR A 73 -2.57 8.85 18.93
CA THR A 73 -3.21 10.13 18.58
C THR A 73 -2.92 10.61 17.19
N ARG A 74 -1.72 10.37 16.64
CA ARG A 74 -1.33 10.87 15.30
C ARG A 74 -1.49 9.88 14.18
N VAL A 75 -1.66 8.60 14.49
CA VAL A 75 -1.70 7.53 13.48
C VAL A 75 -2.93 6.64 13.68
N CYS A 76 -3.05 5.93 14.80
CA CYS A 76 -4.06 4.88 14.94
C CYS A 76 -5.50 5.40 14.97
N GLN A 77 -5.74 6.63 15.43
CA GLN A 77 -7.07 7.25 15.48
C GLN A 77 -7.23 8.37 14.44
N GLU A 78 -6.31 8.44 13.47
CA GLU A 78 -6.30 9.42 12.40
C GLU A 78 -6.48 8.74 11.05
N ARG A 79 -7.14 9.41 10.09
CA ARG A 79 -7.32 8.90 8.71
C ARG A 79 -5.98 8.52 8.03
N GLY A 80 -4.86 9.05 8.52
CA GLY A 80 -3.50 8.76 8.07
C GLY A 80 -2.97 7.36 8.42
N TYR A 81 -3.68 6.52 9.19
CA TYR A 81 -3.23 5.15 9.48
C TYR A 81 -2.96 4.32 8.23
N GLY A 82 -3.55 4.67 7.07
CA GLY A 82 -3.29 4.02 5.79
C GLY A 82 -1.81 4.00 5.39
N ASN A 83 -1.02 4.96 5.86
CA ASN A 83 0.42 5.03 5.63
C ASN A 83 1.25 4.36 6.73
N CYS A 84 0.62 3.80 7.77
CA CYS A 84 1.32 3.14 8.85
C CYS A 84 1.94 1.82 8.34
N PRO A 85 3.26 1.60 8.51
CA PRO A 85 3.90 0.36 8.06
C PRO A 85 3.29 -0.90 8.69
N ARG A 86 2.77 -0.79 9.93
CA ARG A 86 2.08 -1.91 10.61
C ARG A 86 0.74 -2.21 9.94
N TYR A 87 -0.05 -1.19 9.62
CA TYR A 87 -1.31 -1.35 8.89
C TYR A 87 -1.07 -1.95 7.50
N LEU A 88 -0.14 -1.39 6.72
CA LEU A 88 0.17 -1.86 5.37
C LEU A 88 0.62 -3.32 5.34
N ARG A 89 1.41 -3.75 6.33
CA ARG A 89 1.81 -5.16 6.44
C ARG A 89 0.68 -6.05 6.96
N GLY A 90 -0.11 -5.58 7.93
CA GLY A 90 -1.24 -6.34 8.47
C GLY A 90 -2.34 -6.62 7.44
N VAL A 91 -2.56 -5.67 6.52
CA VAL A 91 -3.47 -5.84 5.37
C VAL A 91 -3.06 -7.02 4.48
N LEU A 92 -1.78 -7.34 4.37
CA LEU A 92 -1.29 -8.46 3.55
C LEU A 92 -1.40 -9.83 4.24
N VAL A 93 -1.60 -9.84 5.56
CA VAL A 93 -1.75 -11.06 6.37
C VAL A 93 -3.23 -11.48 6.46
N ILE A 94 -4.15 -10.56 6.21
CA ILE A 94 -5.59 -10.85 6.06
C ILE A 94 -5.86 -11.18 4.59
N PRO A 95 -6.53 -12.31 4.26
CA PRO A 95 -6.85 -12.64 2.87
C PRO A 95 -7.62 -11.48 2.20
N THR A 96 -7.16 -11.11 1.02
CA THR A 96 -7.54 -9.89 0.28
C THR A 96 -9.05 -9.74 0.02
N GLU A 97 -9.79 -10.85 0.02
CA GLU A 97 -11.24 -10.94 -0.14
C GLU A 97 -12.01 -10.17 0.96
N GLU A 98 -11.49 -10.18 2.20
CA GLU A 98 -12.10 -9.52 3.37
C GLU A 98 -11.80 -8.01 3.40
N LEU A 99 -10.68 -7.59 2.81
CA LEU A 99 -10.28 -6.18 2.69
C LEU A 99 -10.97 -5.47 1.52
N GLU A 100 -11.33 -6.21 0.47
CA GLU A 100 -12.13 -5.70 -0.64
C GLU A 100 -13.60 -5.43 -0.24
N ALA A 101 -14.11 -6.18 0.76
CA ALA A 101 -15.38 -5.86 1.41
C ALA A 101 -15.32 -4.55 2.23
N LEU A 102 -14.16 -4.23 2.83
CA LEU A 102 -13.90 -2.96 3.53
C LEU A 102 -13.76 -1.75 2.58
N ARG A 103 -13.46 -1.97 1.30
CA ARG A 103 -13.25 -0.91 0.30
C ARG A 103 -14.50 -0.61 -0.55
N ARG A 104 -15.55 -1.41 -0.44
CA ARG A 104 -16.83 -1.10 -1.10
C ARG A 104 -17.58 -0.03 -0.30
N PRO A 105 -17.92 1.12 -0.90
CA PRO A 105 -19.01 1.92 -0.36
C PRO A 105 -20.25 1.03 -0.32
N ARG A 106 -20.99 1.09 0.79
CA ARG A 106 -22.29 0.43 0.94
C ARG A 106 -23.17 0.71 -0.29
N ALA A 107 -23.30 -0.29 -1.17
CA ALA A 107 -24.36 -0.37 -2.18
C ALA A 107 -24.45 -1.78 -2.76
N ALA A 108 -24.99 -2.70 -1.98
CA ALA A 108 -26.07 -3.58 -2.42
C ALA A 108 -26.94 -3.74 -1.16
N VAL A 109 -27.98 -2.91 -0.99
CA VAL A 109 -29.36 -3.37 -1.23
C VAL A 109 -29.38 -4.89 -1.31
N GLU A 110 -29.94 -5.52 -0.27
CA GLU A 110 -30.34 -6.93 -0.26
C GLU A 110 -30.64 -7.35 -1.69
N THR A 111 -29.84 -8.25 -2.26
CA THR A 111 -30.24 -8.95 -3.46
C THR A 111 -31.59 -9.56 -3.09
N PRO A 112 -32.72 -9.11 -3.65
CA PRO A 112 -33.96 -9.82 -3.40
C PRO A 112 -33.70 -11.22 -3.94
N LEU A 113 -34.07 -12.22 -3.15
CA LEU A 113 -34.15 -13.62 -3.56
C LEU A 113 -34.55 -13.70 -5.03
N PRO A 114 -33.99 -14.63 -5.84
CA PRO A 114 -34.40 -14.78 -7.23
C PRO A 114 -35.90 -15.04 -7.28
N VAL A 115 -36.68 -13.98 -7.51
CA VAL A 115 -38.10 -14.09 -7.80
C VAL A 115 -38.15 -14.90 -9.08
N ALA A 116 -38.77 -16.06 -8.99
CA ALA A 116 -39.01 -16.95 -10.11
C ALA A 116 -39.38 -16.11 -11.33
N VAL A 117 -38.55 -16.19 -12.37
CA VAL A 117 -38.86 -15.62 -13.67
C VAL A 117 -40.06 -16.41 -14.17
N VAL A 118 -41.26 -15.90 -13.89
CA VAL A 118 -42.47 -16.35 -14.54
C VAL A 118 -42.29 -15.95 -16.00
N ASP A 119 -42.19 -16.97 -16.86
CA ASP A 119 -42.19 -16.82 -18.31
C ASP A 119 -43.25 -15.79 -18.71
N PRO A 120 -42.91 -14.68 -19.38
CA PRO A 120 -43.91 -13.76 -19.88
C PRO A 120 -44.67 -14.46 -21.01
N GLU A 121 -45.78 -15.05 -20.58
CA GLU A 121 -46.88 -15.54 -21.38
C GLU A 121 -47.04 -14.67 -22.63
N ARG A 122 -46.94 -15.32 -23.78
CA ARG A 122 -46.95 -14.79 -25.14
C ARG A 122 -48.18 -13.89 -25.39
N ARG A 123 -48.09 -12.64 -24.95
CA ARG A 123 -49.19 -11.67 -25.00
C ARG A 123 -49.32 -11.13 -26.43
N ARG A 124 -50.40 -11.56 -27.09
CA ARG A 124 -50.80 -11.26 -28.48
C ARG A 124 -50.66 -9.77 -28.82
N ARG A 125 -49.56 -9.40 -29.50
CA ARG A 125 -49.30 -8.06 -30.11
C ARG A 125 -50.09 -7.83 -31.42
N GLY A 126 -51.31 -8.36 -31.52
CA GLY A 126 -52.18 -8.20 -32.68
C GLY A 126 -52.88 -6.83 -32.80
N PRO A 127 -53.51 -6.31 -31.73
CA PRO A 127 -54.38 -5.13 -31.88
C PRO A 127 -53.61 -3.80 -31.97
N ILE A 128 -52.40 -3.72 -31.41
CA ILE A 128 -51.62 -2.47 -31.37
C ILE A 128 -51.04 -2.11 -32.74
N VAL A 129 -50.61 -3.12 -33.52
CA VAL A 129 -50.08 -2.90 -34.88
C VAL A 129 -51.18 -2.44 -35.83
N ALA A 130 -52.40 -2.98 -35.70
CA ALA A 130 -53.55 -2.55 -36.50
C ALA A 130 -53.95 -1.09 -36.22
N LEU A 131 -53.84 -0.64 -34.96
CA LEU A 131 -54.17 0.72 -34.57
C LEU A 131 -53.13 1.73 -35.09
N LEU A 132 -51.84 1.37 -35.06
CA LEU A 132 -50.76 2.20 -35.64
C LEU A 132 -50.88 2.32 -37.17
N ALA A 133 -51.24 1.23 -37.87
CA ALA A 133 -51.46 1.26 -39.31
C ALA A 133 -52.65 2.17 -39.70
N LEU A 134 -53.73 2.15 -38.91
CA LEU A 134 -54.87 3.03 -39.11
C LEU A 134 -54.51 4.51 -38.88
N LEU A 135 -53.74 4.83 -37.84
CA LEU A 135 -53.27 6.19 -37.57
C LEU A 135 -52.36 6.72 -38.69
N LEU A 136 -51.51 5.87 -39.27
CA LEU A 136 -50.66 6.23 -40.41
C LEU A 136 -51.48 6.53 -41.66
N LEU A 137 -52.56 5.79 -41.93
CA LEU A 137 -53.47 6.06 -43.05
C LEU A 137 -54.22 7.39 -42.89
N ILE A 138 -54.68 7.69 -41.67
CA ILE A 138 -55.39 8.94 -41.37
C ILE A 138 -54.43 10.14 -41.42
N GLY A 139 -53.22 10.00 -40.86
CA GLY A 139 -52.18 11.04 -40.89
C GLY A 139 -51.62 11.31 -42.28
N GLY A 140 -51.45 10.27 -43.10
CA GLY A 140 -51.00 10.40 -44.49
C GLY A 140 -52.01 11.14 -45.38
N GLY A 141 -53.31 10.95 -45.14
CA GLY A 141 -54.37 11.67 -45.84
C GLY A 141 -54.39 13.18 -45.55
N ALA A 142 -54.08 13.57 -44.30
CA ALA A 142 -54.03 14.97 -43.88
C ALA A 142 -52.79 15.73 -44.42
N ALA A 143 -51.64 15.06 -44.52
CA ALA A 143 -50.42 15.64 -45.08
C ALA A 143 -50.51 15.88 -46.60
N ALA A 144 -51.19 14.99 -47.34
CA ALA A 144 -51.44 15.17 -48.77
C ALA A 144 -52.39 16.35 -49.05
N ALA A 145 -53.35 16.62 -48.16
CA ALA A 145 -54.24 17.78 -48.26
C ALA A 145 -53.53 19.11 -47.96
N TYR A 146 -52.57 19.12 -47.02
CA TYR A 146 -51.78 20.31 -46.68
C TYR A 146 -50.77 20.70 -47.77
N LEU A 147 -50.26 19.73 -48.54
CA LEU A 147 -49.33 19.98 -49.66
C LEU A 147 -50.02 20.41 -50.98
N LEU A 148 -51.37 20.36 -51.07
CA LEU A 148 -52.13 20.71 -52.28
C LEU A 148 -52.78 22.12 -52.25
N LEU A 149 -52.75 22.85 -51.12
CA LEU A 149 -53.29 24.22 -51.03
C LEU A 149 -52.31 25.20 -50.36
N GLY A 150 -51.29 25.63 -51.10
CA GLY A 150 -50.92 27.05 -51.21
C GLY A 150 -50.08 27.77 -50.13
N GLN A 151 -48.82 28.02 -50.51
CA GLN A 151 -48.01 29.27 -50.45
C GLN A 151 -47.42 29.85 -49.12
N ASP A 152 -46.10 29.65 -49.02
CA ASP A 152 -44.94 30.47 -48.59
C ASP A 152 -45.04 32.04 -48.61
N PRO A 153 -43.98 32.82 -48.25
CA PRO A 153 -43.13 32.87 -47.06
C PRO A 153 -42.72 34.34 -46.66
N GLY A 154 -41.85 34.51 -45.65
CA GLY A 154 -40.80 35.56 -45.72
C GLY A 154 -40.47 36.34 -44.44
N VAL A 155 -39.21 36.26 -43.99
CA VAL A 155 -38.53 37.32 -43.21
C VAL A 155 -37.05 37.40 -43.62
N ALA A 156 -36.56 38.64 -43.74
CA ALA A 156 -35.33 39.10 -44.41
C ALA A 156 -34.12 39.35 -43.48
N ILE A 157 -32.93 39.50 -44.08
CA ILE A 157 -31.60 39.75 -43.49
C ILE A 157 -31.17 41.22 -43.72
N ILE A 158 -30.46 41.87 -42.77
CA ILE A 158 -29.74 43.16 -42.99
C ILE A 158 -28.43 43.24 -42.13
N PRO A 159 -27.31 43.88 -42.56
CA PRO A 159 -25.99 43.87 -41.86
C PRO A 159 -25.42 45.22 -41.32
N SER A 160 -24.42 45.14 -40.40
CA SER A 160 -23.23 46.03 -40.07
C SER A 160 -23.43 47.54 -39.72
N PRO A 161 -22.47 48.33 -39.12
CA PRO A 161 -20.98 48.23 -39.10
C PRO A 161 -20.20 48.64 -37.79
N SER A 162 -18.87 48.71 -37.93
CA SER A 162 -17.72 48.87 -36.99
C SER A 162 -17.22 50.33 -36.77
N VAL A 163 -16.60 50.66 -35.62
CA VAL A 163 -15.40 51.55 -35.50
C VAL A 163 -14.61 51.34 -34.16
N THR A 164 -13.30 51.62 -34.18
CA THR A 164 -12.20 51.58 -33.15
C THR A 164 -11.55 53.00 -33.04
N PRO A 165 -10.48 53.39 -32.28
CA PRO A 165 -9.92 53.15 -30.91
C PRO A 165 -9.80 54.47 -30.05
N SER A 166 -9.23 54.44 -28.82
CA SER A 166 -8.30 55.50 -28.27
C SER A 166 -7.72 55.15 -26.87
N VAL A 167 -6.49 55.62 -26.56
CA VAL A 167 -5.64 55.37 -25.36
C VAL A 167 -5.25 56.73 -24.68
N PRO A 168 -4.30 56.80 -23.70
CA PRO A 168 -4.36 56.85 -22.21
C PRO A 168 -4.28 58.31 -21.60
N PRO A 169 -4.13 58.56 -20.26
CA PRO A 169 -2.82 58.56 -19.57
C PRO A 169 -2.80 58.23 -18.04
N THR A 170 -1.57 58.20 -17.51
CA THR A 170 -0.96 57.85 -16.22
C THR A 170 -1.11 58.87 -15.06
N ALA A 171 -1.12 58.41 -13.79
CA ALA A 171 -0.57 59.00 -12.54
C ALA A 171 -1.13 58.22 -11.32
N SER A 172 -0.55 58.05 -10.12
CA SER A 172 0.71 58.34 -9.40
C SER A 172 0.59 57.57 -8.05
N PRO A 173 1.67 57.13 -7.37
CA PRO A 173 1.57 56.37 -6.12
C PRO A 173 1.32 57.27 -4.89
N THR A 174 0.51 56.78 -3.95
CA THR A 174 0.32 57.40 -2.62
C THR A 174 0.99 56.54 -1.55
N VAL A 175 1.98 57.13 -0.87
CA VAL A 175 2.63 56.61 0.34
C VAL A 175 1.77 56.97 1.56
N VAL A 176 1.54 56.02 2.47
CA VAL A 176 0.90 56.26 3.77
C VAL A 176 1.85 55.78 4.89
N PRO A 177 2.02 56.53 5.99
CA PRO A 177 3.13 56.34 6.91
C PRO A 177 2.95 55.23 7.96
N SER A 178 4.09 54.58 8.24
CA SER A 178 4.66 54.11 9.51
C SER A 178 3.72 53.95 10.74
N ALA A 179 3.47 52.70 11.13
CA ALA A 179 3.02 52.34 12.47
C ALA A 179 4.22 51.98 13.36
N THR A 180 4.29 52.64 14.52
CA THR A 180 5.28 52.54 15.58
C THR A 180 5.39 51.13 16.17
N ALA A 181 6.61 50.60 16.27
CA ALA A 181 6.88 49.36 17.02
C ALA A 181 6.87 49.65 18.53
N ALA A 182 5.99 48.95 19.26
CA ALA A 182 5.99 48.92 20.72
C ALA A 182 7.10 48.00 21.25
N PRO A 183 7.70 48.28 22.42
CA PRO A 183 8.78 47.46 22.96
C PRO A 183 8.27 46.08 23.40
N THR A 184 8.97 45.05 22.91
CA THR A 184 8.78 43.63 23.25
C THR A 184 9.18 43.38 24.71
N PRO A 185 8.38 42.65 25.52
CA PRO A 185 8.77 42.30 26.89
C PRO A 185 9.91 41.28 26.90
N THR A 186 10.88 41.54 27.77
CA THR A 186 12.05 40.69 28.05
C THR A 186 11.61 39.34 28.63
N PRO A 187 12.10 38.18 28.14
CA PRO A 187 11.74 36.88 28.68
C PRO A 187 12.34 36.68 30.07
N THR A 188 11.48 36.31 31.02
CA THR A 188 11.85 35.91 32.38
C THR A 188 12.53 34.53 32.33
N ALA A 189 13.69 34.40 32.98
CA ALA A 189 14.41 33.14 33.08
C ALA A 189 13.53 32.07 33.73
N THR A 190 13.25 31.01 32.98
CA THR A 190 12.50 29.84 33.47
C THR A 190 13.49 28.90 34.16
N ALA A 191 13.16 28.47 35.38
CA ALA A 191 14.03 27.59 36.18
C ALA A 191 14.26 26.25 35.48
N THR A 192 15.53 25.86 35.37
CA THR A 192 15.98 24.59 34.82
C THR A 192 15.55 23.42 35.74
N PRO A 193 14.80 22.42 35.25
CA PRO A 193 14.47 21.25 36.06
C PRO A 193 15.71 20.37 36.29
N THR A 194 15.93 20.02 37.54
CA THR A 194 16.98 19.11 38.01
C THR A 194 16.79 17.71 37.40
N PRO A 195 17.82 17.07 36.81
CA PRO A 195 17.67 15.73 36.24
C PRO A 195 17.39 14.71 37.35
N THR A 196 16.29 13.97 37.18
CA THR A 196 15.93 12.82 38.02
C THR A 196 16.77 11.61 37.59
N PRO A 197 17.35 10.81 38.51
CA PRO A 197 18.21 9.69 38.15
C PRO A 197 17.44 8.64 37.33
N THR A 198 17.97 8.33 36.15
CA THR A 198 17.42 7.34 35.22
C THR A 198 17.72 5.94 35.75
N LEU A 199 16.68 5.12 35.94
CA LEU A 199 16.83 3.71 36.29
C LEU A 199 17.39 2.95 35.08
N THR A 200 18.52 2.26 35.27
CA THR A 200 19.15 1.39 34.29
C THR A 200 18.20 0.24 33.93
N PRO A 201 17.78 0.06 32.66
CA PRO A 201 16.92 -1.08 32.32
C PRO A 201 17.71 -2.39 32.37
N SER A 202 17.15 -3.36 33.10
CA SER A 202 17.58 -4.75 33.11
C SER A 202 17.41 -5.38 31.72
N PRO A 203 18.31 -6.26 31.25
CA PRO A 203 18.18 -6.91 29.94
C PRO A 203 16.90 -7.73 29.89
N THR A 204 15.95 -7.30 29.06
CA THR A 204 14.73 -8.04 28.77
C THR A 204 15.07 -9.14 27.76
N PRO A 205 14.73 -10.42 28.00
CA PRO A 205 14.94 -11.48 27.03
C PRO A 205 14.14 -11.18 25.77
N THR A 206 14.81 -11.13 24.63
CA THR A 206 14.20 -10.92 23.32
C THR A 206 13.28 -12.10 22.99
N GLY A 207 11.99 -11.92 23.23
CA GLY A 207 10.94 -12.82 22.79
C GLY A 207 10.87 -12.83 21.26
N SER A 208 11.12 -14.00 20.67
CA SER A 208 10.97 -14.28 19.26
C SER A 208 9.55 -13.93 18.79
N THR A 209 9.43 -12.97 17.88
CA THR A 209 8.17 -12.64 17.19
C THR A 209 7.78 -13.81 16.28
N PRO A 210 6.59 -14.41 16.39
CA PRO A 210 6.13 -15.41 15.45
C PRO A 210 5.52 -14.71 14.23
N GLY A 211 6.20 -14.80 13.08
CA GLY A 211 5.64 -14.28 11.81
C GLY A 211 6.66 -13.82 10.76
N GLY A 212 7.95 -13.78 11.06
CA GLY A 212 8.98 -13.76 10.01
C GLY A 212 9.08 -15.13 9.33
N PRO A 213 9.64 -15.23 8.11
CA PRO A 213 10.17 -16.51 7.66
C PRO A 213 11.05 -17.05 8.79
N THR A 214 10.87 -18.31 9.19
CA THR A 214 11.72 -18.95 10.19
C THR A 214 13.17 -18.56 9.88
N PRO A 215 13.89 -17.92 10.82
CA PRO A 215 15.24 -17.46 10.53
C PRO A 215 16.02 -18.65 10.00
N GLU A 216 16.66 -18.46 8.83
CA GLU A 216 17.53 -19.48 8.28
C GLU A 216 18.57 -19.83 9.34
N PRO A 217 18.82 -21.12 9.61
CA PRO A 217 19.71 -21.51 10.70
C PRO A 217 21.10 -20.88 10.49
N THR A 218 21.70 -20.43 11.59
CA THR A 218 23.06 -19.90 11.57
C THR A 218 24.02 -21.02 11.13
N PRO A 219 24.97 -20.73 10.24
CA PRO A 219 26.00 -21.70 9.87
C PRO A 219 26.82 -22.12 11.10
N VAL A 220 27.35 -23.35 11.08
CA VAL A 220 28.22 -23.90 12.12
C VAL A 220 29.44 -24.56 11.50
N ALA A 221 30.48 -24.75 12.30
CA ALA A 221 31.69 -25.45 11.90
C ALA A 221 31.38 -26.81 11.23
N GLY A 222 31.79 -26.95 9.96
CA GLY A 222 31.52 -28.11 9.12
C GLY A 222 30.55 -27.86 7.97
N ASP A 223 29.81 -26.75 7.98
CA ASP A 223 28.99 -26.34 6.83
C ASP A 223 29.86 -25.85 5.67
N ALA A 224 29.50 -26.24 4.45
CA ALA A 224 30.23 -25.86 3.24
C ALA A 224 29.64 -24.59 2.64
N PHE A 225 30.48 -23.58 2.39
CA PHE A 225 30.04 -22.37 1.69
C PHE A 225 29.58 -22.68 0.27
N ALA A 226 28.46 -22.08 -0.10
CA ALA A 226 27.82 -22.28 -1.39
C ALA A 226 27.94 -21.03 -2.26
N PHE A 227 27.45 -19.87 -1.79
CA PHE A 227 27.45 -18.62 -2.55
C PHE A 227 27.04 -17.41 -1.69
N TYR A 228 27.24 -16.20 -2.22
CA TYR A 228 26.66 -14.97 -1.68
C TYR A 228 25.32 -14.64 -2.34
N GLU A 229 24.41 -14.07 -1.56
CA GLU A 229 23.10 -13.65 -2.02
C GLU A 229 22.82 -12.20 -1.58
N VAL A 230 22.54 -11.33 -2.54
CA VAL A 230 22.07 -9.96 -2.27
C VAL A 230 20.60 -10.00 -1.88
N SER A 231 20.20 -9.14 -0.96
CA SER A 231 18.80 -8.90 -0.61
C SER A 231 18.51 -7.42 -0.57
N VAL A 232 17.49 -7.04 -1.30
CA VAL A 232 17.01 -5.67 -1.42
C VAL A 232 15.57 -5.57 -0.94
N SER A 233 15.27 -4.46 -0.30
CA SER A 233 13.90 -4.11 0.10
C SER A 233 13.19 -3.42 -1.06
N PRO A 234 11.85 -3.27 -1.01
CA PRO A 234 11.16 -2.43 -1.99
C PRO A 234 11.75 -1.01 -1.97
N GLY A 235 12.19 -0.50 -3.11
CA GLY A 235 12.94 0.75 -3.19
C GLY A 235 13.71 0.91 -4.49
N GLY A 236 14.35 2.06 -4.64
CA GLY A 236 15.26 2.38 -5.75
C GLY A 236 16.71 2.05 -5.39
N TYR A 237 17.46 1.53 -6.35
CA TYR A 237 18.86 1.12 -6.21
C TYR A 237 19.65 1.58 -7.45
N THR A 238 20.91 1.92 -7.25
CA THR A 238 21.83 2.28 -8.35
C THR A 238 22.82 1.15 -8.54
N LEU A 239 22.83 0.50 -9.69
CA LEU A 239 23.77 -0.57 -10.00
C LEU A 239 24.77 -0.12 -11.05
N HIS A 240 25.97 -0.69 -11.02
CA HIS A 240 27.03 -0.39 -11.97
C HIS A 240 27.20 -1.55 -12.93
N ALA A 241 27.25 -1.28 -14.24
CA ALA A 241 27.65 -2.31 -15.20
C ALA A 241 29.08 -2.75 -14.86
N PHE A 242 29.34 -4.06 -14.87
CA PHE A 242 30.61 -4.64 -14.49
C PHE A 242 31.00 -5.72 -15.49
N ASP A 243 32.19 -5.57 -16.09
CA ASP A 243 32.75 -6.50 -17.06
C ASP A 243 34.24 -6.67 -16.81
N ASP A 244 34.64 -7.83 -16.28
CA ASP A 244 36.04 -8.22 -16.02
C ASP A 244 36.92 -7.13 -15.36
N GLY A 245 36.42 -6.50 -14.28
CA GLY A 245 37.10 -5.42 -13.56
C GLY A 245 36.72 -4.02 -14.03
N SER A 246 36.31 -3.86 -15.28
CA SER A 246 35.88 -2.56 -15.79
C SER A 246 34.48 -2.20 -15.30
N VAL A 247 34.39 -1.04 -14.65
CA VAL A 247 33.14 -0.45 -14.16
C VAL A 247 32.57 0.50 -15.22
N GLY A 248 31.37 0.18 -15.69
CA GLY A 248 30.66 0.92 -16.72
C GLY A 248 29.57 1.84 -16.20
N ALA A 249 28.58 2.10 -17.05
CA ALA A 249 27.50 3.03 -16.75
C ALA A 249 26.62 2.57 -15.57
N GLU A 250 26.12 3.55 -14.83
CA GLU A 250 25.13 3.34 -13.78
C GLU A 250 23.74 3.07 -14.36
N ARG A 251 22.98 2.26 -13.64
CA ARG A 251 21.59 1.94 -13.94
C ARG A 251 20.76 2.02 -12.68
N GLY A 252 19.77 2.93 -12.69
CA GLY A 252 18.70 2.94 -11.70
C GLY A 252 17.75 1.76 -11.89
N VAL A 253 17.51 1.00 -10.83
CA VAL A 253 16.52 -0.08 -10.78
C VAL A 253 15.56 0.14 -9.61
N SER A 254 14.35 -0.41 -9.70
CA SER A 254 13.39 -0.32 -8.61
C SER A 254 12.71 -1.66 -8.39
N PHE A 255 12.59 -2.03 -7.12
CA PHE A 255 11.94 -3.26 -6.71
C PHE A 255 10.64 -2.93 -5.97
N ASN A 256 9.54 -3.60 -6.33
CA ASN A 256 8.24 -3.42 -5.68
C ASN A 256 8.02 -4.38 -4.49
N GLN A 257 8.91 -5.35 -4.32
CA GLN A 257 8.88 -6.38 -3.29
C GLN A 257 10.31 -6.72 -2.87
N PHE A 258 10.46 -7.42 -1.74
CA PHE A 258 11.75 -7.99 -1.37
C PHE A 258 12.24 -8.91 -2.50
N SER A 259 13.48 -8.68 -2.91
CA SER A 259 14.09 -9.41 -4.01
C SER A 259 15.50 -9.86 -3.61
N SER A 260 15.91 -11.00 -4.14
CA SER A 260 17.23 -11.56 -3.89
C SER A 260 17.80 -12.22 -5.13
N ALA A 261 19.12 -12.16 -5.26
CA ALA A 261 19.85 -12.77 -6.37
C ALA A 261 21.21 -13.26 -5.89
N ARG A 262 21.75 -14.27 -6.57
CA ARG A 262 23.12 -14.73 -6.35
C ARG A 262 24.07 -13.63 -6.82
N VAL A 263 25.09 -13.34 -6.01
CA VAL A 263 26.13 -12.38 -6.35
C VAL A 263 27.51 -12.99 -6.14
N GLU A 264 28.50 -12.38 -6.78
CA GLU A 264 29.91 -12.67 -6.59
C GLU A 264 30.66 -11.36 -6.36
N PRO A 265 31.48 -11.26 -5.31
CA PRO A 265 32.27 -10.06 -5.07
C PRO A 265 33.40 -9.99 -6.11
N ALA A 266 33.62 -8.81 -6.66
CA ALA A 266 34.68 -8.53 -7.61
C ALA A 266 35.28 -7.15 -7.34
N THR A 267 36.58 -7.00 -7.55
CA THR A 267 37.26 -5.70 -7.43
C THR A 267 37.24 -5.00 -8.78
N GLY A 268 36.75 -3.76 -8.81
CA GLY A 268 36.82 -2.91 -10.00
C GLY A 268 38.22 -2.37 -10.24
N ASP A 269 38.47 -1.85 -11.44
CA ASP A 269 39.70 -1.14 -11.80
C ASP A 269 39.94 0.12 -10.94
N ASP A 270 38.87 0.63 -10.30
CA ASP A 270 38.90 1.71 -9.32
C ASP A 270 39.35 1.25 -7.91
N GLY A 271 39.52 -0.05 -7.70
CA GLY A 271 39.90 -0.65 -6.42
C GLY A 271 38.73 -0.88 -5.46
N GLU A 272 37.51 -0.56 -5.88
CA GLU A 272 36.30 -0.73 -5.07
C GLU A 272 35.70 -2.14 -5.23
N VAL A 273 34.93 -2.59 -4.24
CA VAL A 273 34.27 -3.90 -4.26
C VAL A 273 32.85 -3.78 -4.81
N TYR A 274 32.55 -4.63 -5.78
CA TYR A 274 31.25 -4.75 -6.42
C TYR A 274 30.68 -6.15 -6.20
N TRP A 275 29.43 -6.21 -5.74
CA TRP A 275 28.67 -7.46 -5.62
C TRP A 275 27.92 -7.72 -6.92
N VAL A 276 28.57 -8.42 -7.84
CA VAL A 276 28.10 -8.61 -9.22
C VAL A 276 27.04 -9.69 -9.28
N THR A 277 25.87 -9.35 -9.80
CA THR A 277 24.74 -10.28 -9.93
C THR A 277 25.04 -11.38 -10.94
N GLN A 278 24.77 -12.62 -10.53
CA GLN A 278 25.09 -13.84 -11.29
C GLN A 278 23.86 -14.51 -11.92
N ASN A 279 22.66 -14.11 -11.55
CA ASN A 279 21.42 -14.67 -12.11
C ASN A 279 20.31 -13.62 -12.30
N GLY A 280 19.38 -13.93 -13.20
CA GLY A 280 18.23 -13.05 -13.51
C GLY A 280 18.55 -11.99 -14.57
N THR A 281 17.78 -10.91 -14.57
CA THR A 281 17.85 -9.85 -15.61
C THR A 281 18.93 -8.79 -15.35
N LEU A 282 19.58 -8.85 -14.18
CA LEU A 282 20.60 -7.89 -13.75
C LEU A 282 22.01 -8.50 -13.79
N VAL A 283 22.18 -9.64 -14.47
CA VAL A 283 23.51 -10.26 -14.64
C VAL A 283 24.51 -9.26 -15.23
N GLY A 284 25.71 -9.23 -14.67
CA GLY A 284 26.76 -8.27 -15.05
C GLY A 284 26.54 -6.87 -14.47
N PHE A 285 25.57 -6.67 -13.59
CA PHE A 285 25.44 -5.44 -12.79
C PHE A 285 25.80 -5.70 -11.33
N GLY A 286 26.65 -4.84 -10.78
CA GLY A 286 27.14 -4.89 -9.41
C GLY A 286 26.52 -3.85 -8.48
N TYR A 287 26.36 -4.24 -7.22
CA TYR A 287 26.05 -3.34 -6.12
C TYR A 287 27.36 -2.90 -5.45
N ARG A 288 27.50 -1.59 -5.18
CA ARG A 288 28.61 -1.02 -4.40
C ARG A 288 28.06 -0.45 -3.10
N TYR A 289 28.63 -0.81 -1.97
CA TYR A 289 28.27 -0.19 -0.70
C TYR A 289 29.03 1.14 -0.54
N PRO A 290 28.42 2.19 0.03
CA PRO A 290 26.99 2.38 0.30
C PRO A 290 26.19 2.94 -0.90
N ASP A 291 26.84 3.21 -2.03
CA ASP A 291 26.28 4.00 -3.14
C ASP A 291 25.09 3.38 -3.86
N SER A 292 24.97 2.05 -3.81
CA SER A 292 23.84 1.32 -4.40
C SER A 292 22.57 1.34 -3.54
N GLY A 293 22.59 1.96 -2.35
CA GLY A 293 21.47 2.04 -1.42
C GLY A 293 21.45 0.92 -0.37
N ASP A 294 20.33 0.79 0.35
CA ASP A 294 20.19 -0.17 1.45
C ASP A 294 19.99 -1.61 0.94
N PHE A 295 21.09 -2.26 0.54
CA PHE A 295 21.15 -3.69 0.27
C PHE A 295 21.88 -4.42 1.40
N ARG A 296 21.65 -5.72 1.50
CA ARG A 296 22.38 -6.60 2.41
C ARG A 296 22.90 -7.81 1.66
N ILE A 297 24.09 -8.26 2.01
CA ILE A 297 24.66 -9.52 1.50
C ILE A 297 24.60 -10.56 2.60
N ARG A 298 24.21 -11.78 2.24
CA ARG A 298 24.38 -12.95 3.11
C ARG A 298 25.27 -13.98 2.43
N ALA A 299 26.13 -14.61 3.22
CA ALA A 299 26.81 -15.84 2.86
C ALA A 299 25.88 -17.03 3.10
N VAL A 300 25.75 -17.90 2.10
CA VAL A 300 24.92 -19.11 2.15
C VAL A 300 25.83 -20.33 2.24
N PHE A 301 25.47 -21.24 3.13
CA PHE A 301 26.16 -22.50 3.41
C PHE A 301 25.18 -23.66 3.31
N LEU A 302 25.71 -24.86 3.06
CA LEU A 302 24.98 -26.11 3.04
C LEU A 302 25.59 -27.07 4.07
N ASN A 303 24.74 -27.69 4.88
CA ASN A 303 25.20 -28.78 5.76
C ASN A 303 25.39 -30.08 4.96
N ASN A 304 25.86 -31.14 5.61
CA ASN A 304 26.03 -32.46 5.00
C ASN A 304 24.73 -33.08 4.45
N ASP A 305 23.58 -32.67 4.98
CA ASP A 305 22.25 -33.12 4.56
C ASP A 305 21.68 -32.29 3.39
N GLY A 306 22.36 -31.21 2.99
CA GLY A 306 21.94 -30.27 1.95
C GLY A 306 21.00 -29.16 2.41
N ASP A 307 20.76 -29.02 3.72
CA ASP A 307 19.97 -27.92 4.29
C ASP A 307 20.73 -26.60 4.22
N ARG A 308 19.98 -25.53 3.91
CA ARG A 308 20.49 -24.17 3.77
C ARG A 308 20.68 -23.49 5.12
N ARG A 309 21.84 -22.85 5.30
CA ARG A 309 22.21 -22.00 6.45
C ARG A 309 22.78 -20.70 5.93
N SER A 310 22.56 -19.58 6.62
CA SER A 310 23.12 -18.30 6.17
C SER A 310 23.45 -17.31 7.29
N ALA A 311 24.38 -16.42 6.99
CA ALA A 311 24.80 -15.31 7.85
C ALA A 311 24.91 -14.04 7.01
N PHE A 312 24.42 -12.91 7.55
CA PHE A 312 24.60 -11.61 6.91
C PHE A 312 26.01 -11.10 7.16
N LEU A 313 26.60 -10.48 6.13
CA LEU A 313 27.86 -9.77 6.24
C LEU A 313 27.62 -8.45 6.97
N ASP A 314 28.61 -8.02 7.74
CA ASP A 314 28.64 -6.67 8.30
C ASP A 314 29.04 -5.63 7.24
N GLU A 315 28.85 -4.35 7.56
CA GLU A 315 29.13 -3.26 6.60
C GLU A 315 30.63 -3.17 6.24
N ALA A 316 31.54 -3.59 7.13
CA ALA A 316 32.97 -3.55 6.87
C ALA A 316 33.41 -4.66 5.91
N GLU A 317 32.71 -5.79 5.91
CA GLU A 317 32.89 -6.90 4.98
C GLU A 317 32.32 -6.60 3.59
N LEU A 318 31.41 -5.62 3.44
CA LEU A 318 30.86 -5.26 2.13
C LEU A 318 31.85 -4.52 1.22
N ASP A 319 32.82 -3.82 1.82
CA ASP A 319 33.84 -3.01 1.13
C ASP A 319 35.16 -3.78 0.95
N GLN A 320 35.25 -5.00 1.47
CA GLN A 320 36.45 -5.84 1.38
C GLN A 320 36.16 -7.06 0.50
N LEU A 321 37.09 -7.39 -0.40
CA LEU A 321 36.98 -8.63 -1.16
C LEU A 321 37.17 -9.78 -0.15
N PRO A 322 36.17 -10.65 0.08
CA PRO A 322 36.31 -11.70 1.07
C PRO A 322 37.43 -12.66 0.65
N GLU A 323 38.54 -12.64 1.40
CA GLU A 323 39.79 -13.33 1.05
C GLU A 323 39.67 -14.85 1.01
N ALA A 324 38.64 -15.41 1.64
CA ALA A 324 38.33 -16.83 1.64
C ALA A 324 36.90 -17.02 2.10
N THR A 325 36.29 -18.13 1.70
CA THR A 325 35.06 -18.70 2.29
C THR A 325 34.85 -18.20 3.72
N PRO A 326 33.77 -17.44 4.01
CA PRO A 326 33.53 -16.92 5.35
C PRO A 326 33.51 -18.11 6.30
N ALA A 327 34.34 -18.07 7.35
CA ALA A 327 34.37 -19.14 8.33
C ALA A 327 32.98 -19.24 8.99
N PRO A 328 32.34 -20.43 9.01
CA PRO A 328 31.10 -20.61 9.75
C PRO A 328 31.32 -20.60 11.27
#